data_AF-A0A5K1E6U3-F1
#
_entry.id   AF-A0A5K1E6U3-F1
#
_cell.length_a   1.000
_cell.length_b   1.000
_cell.length_c   1.000
_cell.angle_alpha   90.00
_cell.angle_beta   90.00
_cell.angle_gamma   90.00
#
_symmetry.space_group_name_H-M   'P 1'
#
loop_
_entity.id
_entity.type
_entity.pdbx_description
1 polymer ?
#
loop_
_entity_poly.entity_id
_entity_poly.type
_entity_poly.pdbx_seq_one_letter_code
_entity_poly.pdbx_strand_id
1 'polypeptide(L)' 'EPRGFGFVQYVEPADAAEAKYQMDGQIFHGRELTVVFAEENRKKPAEMRARE' A
#
# COMPACT_ATOMS: atom_id res chain seq x y z
N GLU A 1 -13.11 -1.51 -13.19
CA GLU A 1 -11.80 -0.83 -13.24
C GLU A 1 -11.08 -0.98 -11.91
N PRO A 2 -9.89 -1.62 -11.84
CA PRO A 2 -9.10 -1.65 -10.62
C PRO A 2 -8.71 -0.22 -10.22
N ARG A 3 -8.88 0.12 -8.95
CA ARG A 3 -8.72 1.50 -8.45
C ARG A 3 -7.27 2.00 -8.42
N GLY A 4 -6.29 1.18 -8.83
CA GLY A 4 -4.89 1.55 -8.91
C GLY A 4 -4.17 1.70 -7.57
N PHE A 5 -4.78 1.25 -6.46
CA PHE A 5 -4.17 1.26 -5.14
C PHE A 5 -4.28 -0.12 -4.47
N GLY A 6 -3.40 -0.37 -3.52
CA GLY A 6 -3.36 -1.59 -2.73
C GLY A 6 -2.77 -1.33 -1.36
N PHE A 7 -2.76 -2.35 -0.52
CA PHE A 7 -2.25 -2.24 0.83
C PHE A 7 -1.47 -3.47 1.20
N VAL A 8 -0.35 -3.23 1.86
CA VAL A 8 0.57 -4.25 2.34
C VAL A 8 0.65 -4.08 3.85
N GLN A 9 0.45 -5.17 4.58
CA GLN A 9 0.61 -5.20 6.03
C GLN A 9 1.88 -5.98 6.34
N TYR A 10 2.82 -5.29 6.96
CA TYR A 10 4.04 -5.89 7.49
C TYR A 10 3.79 -6.41 8.91
N VAL A 11 4.59 -7.39 9.32
CA VAL A 11 4.57 -7.89 10.69
C VAL A 11 5.22 -6.87 11.62
N GLU A 12 6.36 -6.30 11.20
CA GLU A 12 7.10 -5.31 11.95
C GLU A 12 6.88 -3.89 11.39
N PRO A 13 6.72 -2.87 12.26
CA PRO A 13 6.57 -1.49 11.83
C PRO A 13 7.86 -0.94 11.19
N ALA A 14 9.02 -1.49 11.56
CA ALA A 14 10.32 -1.13 10.96
C ALA A 14 10.36 -1.48 9.46
N ASP A 15 9.91 -2.69 9.10
CA ASP A 15 9.82 -3.11 7.70
C ASP A 15 8.88 -2.22 6.88
N ALA A 16 7.76 -1.79 7.49
CA ALA A 16 6.83 -0.88 6.82
C ALA A 16 7.47 0.50 6.55
N ALA A 17 8.29 0.99 7.46
CA ALA A 17 9.01 2.25 7.29
C ALA A 17 10.10 2.14 6.22
N GLU A 18 10.89 1.07 6.24
CA GLU A 18 11.89 0.75 5.22
C GLU A 18 11.25 0.61 3.83
N ALA A 19 10.16 -0.15 3.72
CA ALA A 19 9.43 -0.33 2.48
C ALA A 19 8.87 0.99 1.94
N LYS A 20 8.30 1.83 2.82
CA LYS A 20 7.89 3.18 2.44
C LYS A 20 9.07 3.97 1.89
N TYR A 21 10.18 4.03 2.62
CA TYR A 21 11.34 4.82 2.23
C TYR A 21 11.90 4.39 0.86
N GLN A 22 11.97 3.08 0.61
CA GLN A 22 12.55 2.55 -0.62
C GLN A 22 11.61 2.62 -1.83
N MET A 23 10.30 2.47 -1.62
CA MET A 23 9.31 2.31 -2.70
C MET A 23 8.55 3.59 -3.05
N ASP A 24 8.47 4.57 -2.13
CA ASP A 24 7.82 5.85 -2.38
C ASP A 24 8.57 6.63 -3.48
N GLY A 25 7.86 6.98 -4.56
CA GLY A 25 8.44 7.64 -5.73
C GLY A 25 9.12 6.70 -6.74
N GLN A 26 9.08 5.38 -6.54
CA GLN A 26 9.60 4.46 -7.55
C GLN A 26 8.68 4.37 -8.77
N ILE A 27 9.29 4.28 -9.95
CA ILE A 27 8.56 4.03 -11.21
C ILE A 27 8.33 2.53 -11.37
N PHE A 28 7.07 2.11 -11.30
CA PHE A 28 6.63 0.75 -11.49
C PHE A 28 5.72 0.65 -12.71
N HIS A 29 6.12 -0.14 -13.72
CA HIS A 29 5.37 -0.30 -14.98
C HIS A 29 5.00 1.04 -15.66
N GLY A 30 5.89 2.03 -15.57
CA GLY A 30 5.68 3.36 -16.17
C GLY A 30 4.78 4.30 -15.36
N ARG A 31 4.45 3.96 -14.11
CA ARG A 31 3.71 4.82 -13.18
C ARG A 31 4.49 5.01 -11.88
N GLU A 32 4.49 6.22 -11.35
CA GLU A 32 5.11 6.51 -10.04
C GLU A 32 4.24 5.94 -8.92
N LEU A 33 4.87 5.20 -8.00
CA LEU A 33 4.22 4.67 -6.81
C LEU A 33 4.20 5.72 -5.71
N THR A 34 3.05 5.89 -5.08
CA THR A 34 2.91 6.65 -3.84
C THR A 34 2.73 5.67 -2.69
N VAL A 35 3.68 5.65 -1.74
CA VAL A 35 3.63 4.76 -0.58
C VAL A 35 3.46 5.58 0.68
N VAL A 36 2.34 5.38 1.35
CA VAL A 36 1.95 6.10 2.58
C VAL A 36 1.58 5.12 3.68
N PHE A 37 1.73 5.54 4.93
CA PHE A 37 1.22 4.78 6.06
C PHE A 37 -0.32 4.74 6.01
N ALA A 38 -0.90 3.60 6.35
CA ALA A 38 -2.34 3.45 6.38
C ALA A 38 -2.93 4.19 7.60
N GLU A 39 -3.93 5.03 7.38
CA GLU A 39 -4.68 5.69 8.47
C GLU A 39 -5.60 4.69 9.19
N GLU A 40 -5.78 4.87 10.50
CA GLU A 40 -6.48 3.95 11.43
C GLU A 40 -7.97 3.74 11.08
N ASN A 41 -8.61 4.68 10.39
CA ASN A 41 -10.05 4.65 10.07
C ASN A 41 -10.43 3.76 8.86
N ARG A 42 -9.69 2.67 8.61
CA ARG A 42 -9.74 1.97 7.32
C ARG A 42 -10.26 0.54 7.38
N LYS A 43 -11.03 0.19 6.34
CA LYS A 43 -11.50 -1.18 6.02
C LYS A 43 -10.33 -2.16 5.93
N LYS A 44 -10.46 -3.31 6.57
CA LYS A 44 -9.38 -4.32 6.62
C LYS A 44 -9.02 -4.79 5.21
N PRO A 45 -7.77 -5.21 4.96
CA PRO A 45 -7.34 -5.71 3.64
C PRO A 45 -8.23 -6.85 3.12
N ALA A 46 -8.83 -7.65 4.01
CA ALA A 46 -9.81 -8.67 3.66
C ALA A 46 -11.09 -8.11 3.01
N GLU A 47 -11.56 -6.94 3.46
CA GLU A 47 -12.79 -6.30 2.95
C GLU A 47 -12.57 -5.62 1.59
N MET A 48 -11.32 -5.30 1.24
CA MET A 48 -10.99 -4.71 -0.07
C MET A 48 -10.85 -5.74 -1.19
N ARG A 49 -10.50 -6.99 -0.86
CA ARG A 49 -10.41 -8.08 -1.86
C ARG A 49 -11.79 -8.59 -2.30
N ALA A 50 -12.86 -8.25 -1.58
CA ALA A 50 -14.17 -8.88 -1.72
C ALA A 50 -15.23 -8.02 -2.42
N ARG A 51 -14.86 -7.04 -3.24
CA ARG A 51 -15.84 -6.36 -4.11
C ARG A 51 -15.65 -6.79 -5.55
N GLU A 52 -16.48 -7.75 -5.96
CA GLU A 52 -16.90 -7.94 -7.35
C GLU A 52 -17.50 -6.65 -7.93
#